data_AF-A0A2U1Y3V0-F1
#
_entry.id   AF-A0A2U1Y3V0-F1
#
_cell.length_a   1.000
_cell.length_b   1.000
_cell.length_c   1.000
_cell.angle_alpha   90.00
_cell.angle_beta   90.00
_cell.angle_gamma   90.00
#
_symmetry.space_group_name_H-M   'P 1'
#
loop_
_entity.id
_entity.type
_entity.pdbx_description
1 polymer ?
#
loop_
_entity_poly.entity_id
_entity_poly.type
_entity_poly.pdbx_seq_one_letter_code
_entity_poly.pdbx_strand_id
1 'polypeptide(L)' 'MGRIIEMAFTGLWVIRRQGALAEVGGRLSWPDRASLERAAAEAGIPLSGDIIHTGRLNADHR' A
#
# COMPACT_ATOMS: atom_id res chain seq x y z
N MET A 1 4.09 -2.53 -12.81
CA MET A 1 4.64 -2.12 -11.51
C MET A 1 3.52 -1.66 -10.61
N GLY A 2 3.49 -2.13 -9.36
CA GLY A 2 2.57 -1.66 -8.31
C GLY A 2 3.17 -0.49 -7.53
N ARG A 3 2.34 0.39 -7.00
CA ARG A 3 2.75 1.45 -6.06
C ARG A 3 2.22 1.13 -4.69
N ILE A 4 3.06 1.32 -3.67
CA ILE A 4 2.66 1.16 -2.27
C ILE A 4 1.91 2.43 -1.84
N ILE A 5 0.75 2.23 -1.20
CA ILE A 5 0.01 3.30 -0.55
C ILE A 5 -0.18 2.92 0.91
N GLU A 6 0.24 3.79 1.82
CA GLU A 6 -0.13 3.75 3.23
C GLU A 6 -1.39 4.60 3.43
N MET A 7 -2.47 3.98 3.90
CA MET A 7 -3.66 4.66 4.40
C MET A 7 -3.40 5.05 5.86
N ALA A 8 -2.72 6.18 6.07
CA ALA A 8 -2.17 6.60 7.36
C ALA A 8 -3.22 6.72 8.48
N PHE A 9 -4.47 7.04 8.16
CA PHE A 9 -5.55 7.10 9.16
C PHE A 9 -5.90 5.72 9.73
N THR A 10 -5.89 4.67 8.91
CA THR A 10 -6.25 3.31 9.31
C THR A 10 -5.03 2.42 9.59
N GLY A 11 -3.83 2.88 9.21
CA GLY A 11 -2.60 2.09 9.25
C GLY A 11 -2.54 0.97 8.20
N LEU A 12 -3.48 0.93 7.25
CA LEU A 12 -3.54 -0.11 6.23
C LEU A 12 -2.61 0.18 5.05
N TRP A 13 -2.01 -0.86 4.52
CA TRP A 13 -1.12 -0.82 3.38
C TRP A 13 -1.80 -1.47 2.19
N VAL A 14 -1.76 -0.84 1.02
CA VAL A 14 -2.38 -1.35 -0.22
C VAL A 14 -1.46 -1.19 -1.43
N ILE A 15 -1.68 -2.00 -2.47
CA ILE A 15 -0.97 -1.89 -3.75
C ILE A 15 -1.92 -1.27 -4.77
N ARG A 16 -1.51 -0.19 -5.44
CA ARG A 16 -2.22 0.33 -6.62
C ARG A 16 -1.49 -0.08 -7.90
N ARG A 17 -2.20 -0.69 -8.85
CA ARG A 17 -1.69 -1.04 -10.18
C ARG A 17 -2.72 -0.66 -11.23
N GLN A 18 -2.28 -0.01 -12.32
CA GLN A 18 -3.15 0.38 -13.44
C GLN A 18 -4.40 1.17 -13.01
N GLY A 19 -4.27 2.00 -11.96
CA GLY A 19 -5.36 2.84 -11.45
C GLY A 19 -6.29 2.18 -10.43
N ALA A 20 -6.18 0.87 -10.18
CA ALA A 20 -7.01 0.13 -9.24
C ALA A 20 -6.20 -0.46 -8.07
N LEU A 21 -6.89 -0.83 -6.98
CA LEU A 21 -6.29 -1.67 -5.94
C LEU A 21 -6.02 -3.05 -6.51
N ALA A 22 -4.80 -3.55 -6.30
CA ALA A 22 -4.40 -4.87 -6.75
C ALA A 22 -4.71 -5.89 -5.65
N GLU A 23 -5.51 -6.89 -5.99
CA GLU A 23 -5.70 -8.06 -5.16
C GLU A 23 -4.47 -8.97 -5.27
N VAL A 24 -3.93 -9.39 -4.13
CA VAL A 24 -2.78 -10.29 -4.05
C VAL A 24 -3.09 -11.38 -3.03
N GLY A 25 -3.13 -12.64 -3.48
CA GLY A 25 -3.46 -13.77 -2.62
C GLY A 25 -4.85 -13.66 -1.96
N GLY A 26 -5.85 -13.12 -2.66
CA GLY A 26 -7.20 -12.94 -2.12
C GLY A 26 -7.38 -11.72 -1.21
N ARG A 27 -6.34 -10.88 -1.07
CA ARG A 27 -6.32 -9.77 -0.12
C ARG A 27 -6.03 -8.44 -0.83
N LEU A 28 -6.69 -7.37 -0.36
CA LEU A 28 -6.54 -6.01 -0.91
C LEU A 28 -5.73 -5.06 0.01
N SER A 29 -5.59 -5.40 1.30
CA SER A 29 -4.93 -4.56 2.29
C SER A 29 -4.19 -5.35 3.34
N TRP A 30 -3.05 -4.84 3.82
CA TRP A 30 -2.18 -5.47 4.81
C TRP A 30 -2.01 -4.57 6.04
N PRO A 31 -1.73 -5.15 7.22
CA PRO A 31 -1.56 -4.39 8.44
C PRO A 31 -0.21 -3.65 8.52
N ASP A 32 0.78 -4.08 7.73
CA ASP A 32 2.11 -3.51 7.71
C ASP A 32 2.76 -3.64 6.33
N ARG A 33 3.76 -2.81 6.07
CA ARG A 33 4.50 -2.76 4.80
C ARG A 33 5.20 -4.08 4.47
N ALA A 34 5.82 -4.73 5.44
CA ALA A 34 6.62 -5.92 5.20
C ALA A 34 5.74 -7.10 4.74
N SER A 35 4.57 -7.26 5.34
CA SER A 35 3.56 -8.24 4.93
C SER A 35 3.07 -7.99 3.50
N LEU A 36 2.89 -6.72 3.10
CA LEU A 36 2.52 -6.35 1.72
C LEU A 36 3.65 -6.66 0.73
N GLU A 37 4.88 -6.26 1.05
CA GLU A 37 6.05 -6.49 0.19
C GLU A 37 6.32 -7.97 -0.02
N ARG A 38 6.15 -8.77 1.04
CA ARG A 38 6.23 -10.23 0.94
C ARG A 38 5.15 -10.80 0.02
N ALA A 39 3.90 -10.39 0.19
CA ALA A 39 2.81 -10.86 -0.68
C ALA A 39 3.04 -10.47 -2.15
N ALA A 40 3.53 -9.25 -2.40
CA ALA A 40 3.88 -8.80 -3.74
C ALA A 40 5.02 -9.62 -4.36
N ALA A 41 6.05 -9.94 -3.57
CA ALA A 41 7.17 -10.78 -4.01
C ALA A 41 6.71 -12.21 -4.35
N GLU A 42 5.90 -12.82 -3.47
CA GLU A 42 5.31 -14.15 -3.70
C GLU A 42 4.43 -14.19 -4.96
N ALA A 43 3.75 -13.08 -5.29
CA ALA A 43 2.92 -12.95 -6.49
C ALA A 43 3.66 -12.43 -7.74
N GLY A 44 4.99 -12.19 -7.67
CA GLY A 44 5.78 -11.68 -8.79
C GLY A 44 5.39 -10.26 -9.23
N ILE A 45 4.88 -9.43 -8.32
CA ILE A 45 4.48 -8.05 -8.60
C ILE A 45 5.64 -7.11 -8.24
N PRO A 46 6.32 -6.51 -9.24
CA PRO A 46 7.35 -5.51 -8.94
C PRO A 46 6.71 -4.25 -8.37
N LEU A 47 7.28 -3.73 -7.27
CA LEU A 47 6.82 -2.53 -6.57
C LEU A 47 7.74 -1.33 -6.87
N SER A 48 7.15 -0.13 -6.92
CA SER A 48 7.89 1.14 -6.93
C SER A 48 8.50 1.39 -5.56
N GLY A 49 9.67 2.04 -5.51
CA GLY A 49 10.29 2.48 -4.26
C GLY A 49 9.55 3.65 -3.58
N ASP A 50 8.77 4.42 -4.34
CA ASP A 50 7.97 5.52 -3.81
C ASP A 50 6.73 5.03 -3.08
N ILE A 51 6.55 5.53 -1.86
CA ILE A 51 5.38 5.28 -1.02
C ILE A 51 4.50 6.52 -1.02
N ILE A 52 3.21 6.33 -1.31
CA ILE A 52 2.22 7.39 -1.20
C ILE A 52 1.54 7.25 0.15
N HIS A 53 1.50 8.34 0.92
CA HIS A 53 0.80 8.36 2.20
C HIS A 53 -0.49 9.16 2.06
N THR A 54 -1.63 8.52 2.31
CA THR A 54 -2.96 9.12 2.21
C THR A 54 -3.65 9.15 3.57
N GLY A 55 -4.54 10.11 3.80
CA GLY A 55 -5.26 10.22 5.08
C GLY A 55 -4.40 10.69 6.25
N ARG A 56 -3.18 11.16 6.00
CA ARG A 56 -2.39 11.86 7.00
C ARG A 56 -3.02 13.23 7.23
N LEU A 57 -3.71 13.38 8.34
CA LEU A 57 -4.13 14.70 8.81
C LEU A 57 -2.85 15.43 9.23
N ASN A 58 -2.50 16.50 8.53
CA ASN A 58 -1.47 17.40 9.04
C ASN A 58 -2.02 17.93 10.38
N ALA A 59 -1.38 17.57 11.49
CA ALA A 59 -1.74 18.06 12.82
C ALA A 59 -1.44 19.57 13.01
N ASP A 60 -1.06 20.26 11.94
CA ASP A 60 -0.88 21.72 11.92
C ASP A 60 -2.22 22.37 11.53
N HIS A 61 -3.19 22.30 12.44
CA HIS A 61 -4.23 23.31 12.52
C HIS A 61 -4.08 23.95 13.90
N ARG A 62 -3.35 25.07 13.88
CA ARG A 62 -3.05 25.95 15.00
C ARG A 62 -4.30 26.43 15.74
#